data_AF-A0A1U9QQM9-F1
#
_entry.id   AF-A0A1U9QQM9-F1
#
_cell.length_a   1.000
_cell.length_b   1.000
_cell.length_c   1.000
_cell.angle_alpha   90.00
_cell.angle_beta   90.00
_cell.angle_gamma   90.00
#
_symmetry.space_group_name_H-M   'P 1'
#
loop_
_entity.id
_entity.type
_entity.pdbx_description
1 polymer ?
#
loop_
_entity_poly.entity_id
_entity_poly.type
_entity_poly.pdbx_seq_one_letter_code
_entity_poly.pdbx_strand_id
1 'polypeptide(L)'
;MELTFDLSMGISASDMIRTKWAYYLSLFEAAISSPRNRHARLLMLDEPRQQETDRRSLAAFVKRLERAAGSGCQVIYATSEDRRDLEEVLYNVEVAMLPANGSHLLAPVTG
;
A
#
# COMPACT_ATOMS: atom_id res chain seq x y z
N MET A 1 28.52 7.97 -25.49
CA MET A 1 27.42 6.98 -25.40
C MET A 1 26.85 7.12 -24.00
N GLU A 2 25.81 7.94 -23.85
CA GLU A 2 25.07 7.98 -22.59
C GLU A 2 24.30 6.67 -22.46
N LEU A 3 24.65 5.87 -21.46
CA LEU A 3 23.84 4.74 -21.03
C LEU A 3 22.67 5.30 -20.21
N THR A 4 21.70 5.90 -20.89
CA THR A 4 20.44 6.25 -20.26
C THR A 4 19.68 4.93 -20.11
N PHE A 5 19.85 4.26 -18.96
CA PHE A 5 19.06 3.08 -18.62
C PHE A 5 17.63 3.55 -18.36
N ASP A 6 16.81 3.51 -19.41
CA ASP A 6 15.39 3.76 -19.28
C ASP A 6 14.75 2.57 -18.58
N LEU A 7 14.53 2.72 -17.27
CA LEU A 7 13.82 1.75 -16.44
C LEU A 7 12.49 1.34 -17.05
N SER A 8 11.85 2.20 -17.86
CA SER A 8 10.58 1.88 -18.52
C SER A 8 10.71 0.87 -19.68
N MET A 9 11.88 0.75 -20.30
CA MET A 9 12.11 -0.15 -21.45
C MET A 9 12.77 -1.49 -21.06
N GLY A 10 13.36 -1.58 -19.87
CA GLY A 10 14.14 -2.75 -19.43
C GLY A 10 13.45 -3.68 -18.42
N ILE A 11 12.31 -3.29 -17.83
CA ILE A 11 11.66 -4.06 -16.75
C ILE A 11 10.20 -4.37 -17.09
N SER A 12 9.68 -5.51 -16.60
CA SER A 12 8.26 -5.82 -16.79
C SER A 12 7.38 -4.78 -16.09
N ALA A 13 6.19 -4.52 -16.62
CA ALA A 13 5.26 -3.61 -15.98
C ALA A 13 4.96 -4.00 -14.51
N SER A 14 4.90 -5.31 -14.23
CA SER A 14 4.73 -5.83 -12.87
C SER A 14 5.93 -5.56 -11.95
N ASP A 15 7.16 -5.59 -12.47
CA ASP A 15 8.36 -5.22 -11.71
C ASP A 15 8.37 -3.74 -11.37
N MET A 16 7.92 -2.90 -12.30
CA MET A 16 7.76 -1.46 -12.06
C MET A 16 6.78 -1.20 -10.92
N ILE A 17 5.64 -1.91 -10.89
CA ILE A 17 4.65 -1.79 -9.80
C ILE A 17 5.27 -2.23 -8.46
N ARG A 18 5.93 -3.40 -8.41
CA ARG A 18 6.62 -3.85 -7.20
C ARG A 18 7.71 -2.89 -6.73
N THR A 19 8.40 -2.24 -7.67
CA THR A 19 9.41 -1.22 -7.36
C THR A 19 8.78 0.03 -6.75
N LYS A 20 7.64 0.50 -7.29
CA LYS A 20 6.88 1.62 -6.70
C LYS A 20 6.42 1.30 -5.28
N TRP A 21 5.89 0.10 -5.04
CA TRP A 21 5.50 -0.36 -3.70
C TRP A 21 6.67 -0.31 -2.72
N ALA A 22 7.80 -0.91 -3.09
CA ALA A 22 9.00 -0.93 -2.26
C ALA A 22 9.51 0.49 -1.99
N TYR A 23 9.52 1.35 -3.01
CA TYR A 23 9.96 2.74 -2.87
C TYR A 23 9.08 3.53 -1.90
N TYR A 24 7.76 3.55 -2.08
CA TYR A 24 6.87 4.31 -1.19
C TYR A 24 6.89 3.78 0.25
N LEU A 25 6.93 2.47 0.41
CA LEU A 25 7.03 1.87 1.73
C LEU A 25 8.36 2.18 2.41
N SER A 26 9.49 2.09 1.69
CA SER A 26 10.80 2.42 2.25
C SER A 26 10.90 3.89 2.66
N LEU A 27 10.33 4.80 1.86
CA LEU A 27 10.29 6.23 2.18
C LEU A 27 9.47 6.47 3.44
N PHE A 28 8.33 5.80 3.57
CA PHE A 28 7.48 5.86 4.75
C PHE A 28 8.18 5.32 6.00
N GLU A 29 8.77 4.13 5.93
CA GLU A 29 9.54 3.52 7.03
C GLU A 29 10.72 4.41 7.45
N ALA A 30 11.47 4.96 6.48
CA ALA A 30 12.58 5.88 6.74
C ALA A 30 12.09 7.19 7.39
N ALA A 31 10.97 7.74 6.92
CA ALA A 31 10.39 8.95 7.49
C ALA A 31 10.00 8.76 8.97
N ILE A 32 9.48 7.57 9.32
CA ILE A 32 9.12 7.21 10.71
C ILE A 32 10.36 7.05 11.58
N SER A 33 11.44 6.48 11.05
CA SER A 33 12.68 6.23 11.82
C SER A 33 13.46 7.51 12.17
N SER A 34 13.17 8.65 11.52
CA SER A 34 13.91 9.89 11.72
C SER A 34 13.22 10.79 12.75
N PRO A 35 13.83 11.04 13.93
CA PRO A 35 13.23 11.90 14.97
C PRO A 35 13.05 13.36 14.55
N ARG A 36 13.74 13.79 13.48
CA ARG A 36 13.73 15.18 13.00
C ARG A 36 12.65 15.44 11.95
N ASN A 37 11.97 14.40 11.45
CA ASN A 37 10.95 14.56 10.42
C ASN A 37 9.57 14.86 11.03
N ARG A 38 8.89 15.87 10.48
CA ARG A 38 7.50 16.20 10.78
C ARG A 38 6.59 15.55 9.74
N HIS A 39 6.48 14.23 9.78
CA HIS A 39 5.64 13.46 8.86
C HIS A 39 4.25 13.25 9.45
N ALA A 40 3.21 13.25 8.62
CA ALA A 40 1.82 13.03 9.05
C ALA A 40 1.55 11.59 9.53
N ARG A 41 2.52 10.68 9.34
CA ARG A 41 2.41 9.24 9.64
C ARG A 41 1.21 8.59 8.92
N LEU A 42 0.94 9.06 7.71
CA LEU A 42 -0.13 8.57 6.84
C LEU A 42 0.47 8.11 5.51
N LEU A 43 0.07 6.93 5.05
CA LEU A 43 0.30 6.44 3.70
C LEU A 43 -1.06 6.11 3.07
N MET A 44 -1.38 6.75 1.95
CA MET A 44 -2.60 6.48 1.19
C MET A 44 -2.22 5.90 -0.17
N LEU A 45 -2.83 4.77 -0.51
CA LEU A 45 -2.64 4.06 -1.76
C LEU A 45 -4.00 3.94 -2.43
N ASP A 46 -4.08 4.40 -3.67
CA ASP A 46 -5.27 4.29 -4.52
C ASP A 46 -4.96 3.34 -5.68
N GLU A 47 -5.70 2.24 -5.75
CA GLU A 47 -5.51 1.14 -6.71
C GLU A 47 -4.04 0.72 -6.88
N PRO A 48 -3.36 0.35 -5.78
CA PRO A 48 -1.93 0.05 -5.85
C PRO A 48 -1.64 -1.24 -6.64
N ARG A 49 -2.59 -2.17 -6.74
CA ARG A 49 -2.49 -3.32 -7.63
C ARG A 49 -2.84 -2.92 -9.06
N GLN A 50 -1.84 -2.94 -9.93
CA GLN A 50 -2.02 -2.75 -11.37
C GLN A 50 -1.30 -3.85 -12.15
N GLN A 51 -1.57 -3.91 -13.47
CA GLN A 51 -0.85 -4.74 -14.43
C GLN A 51 -0.80 -6.23 -14.03
N GLU A 52 -1.90 -6.72 -13.45
CA GLU A 52 -2.07 -8.11 -12.98
C GLU A 52 -0.91 -8.63 -12.13
N THR A 53 -0.31 -7.76 -11.30
CA THR A 53 0.78 -8.16 -10.40
C THR A 53 0.36 -9.37 -9.55
N ASP A 54 1.27 -10.34 -9.43
CA ASP A 54 1.02 -11.63 -8.78
C ASP A 54 0.51 -11.50 -7.34
N ARG A 55 -0.46 -12.35 -6.98
CA ARG A 55 -1.15 -12.31 -5.68
C ARG A 55 -0.19 -12.53 -4.51
N ARG A 56 0.87 -13.34 -4.65
CA ARG A 56 1.85 -13.56 -3.57
C ARG A 56 2.65 -12.29 -3.30
N SER A 57 2.97 -11.54 -4.34
CA SER A 57 3.65 -10.24 -4.21
C SER A 57 2.75 -9.25 -3.48
N LEU A 58 1.46 -9.21 -3.82
CA LEU A 58 0.51 -8.36 -3.13
C LEU A 58 0.33 -8.76 -1.67
N ALA A 59 0.18 -10.05 -1.37
CA ALA A 59 0.07 -10.57 0.00
C ALA A 59 1.29 -10.20 0.86
N ALA A 60 2.50 -10.33 0.30
CA ALA A 60 3.72 -9.90 0.97
C ALA A 60 3.75 -8.38 1.21
N PHE A 61 3.26 -7.60 0.24
CA PHE A 61 3.19 -6.15 0.34
C PHE A 61 2.22 -5.70 1.44
N VAL A 62 0.97 -6.18 1.45
CA VAL A 62 -0.03 -5.80 2.46
C VAL A 62 0.39 -6.23 3.87
N LYS A 63 1.04 -7.39 4.01
CA LYS A 63 1.59 -7.84 5.30
C LYS A 63 2.71 -6.92 5.79
N ARG A 64 3.47 -6.29 4.90
CA ARG A 64 4.49 -5.31 5.32
C ARG A 64 3.87 -3.95 5.63
N LEU A 65 2.80 -3.56 4.92
CA LEU A 65 2.01 -2.37 5.26
C LEU A 65 1.43 -2.46 6.68
N GLU A 66 0.87 -3.62 7.05
CA GLU A 66 0.35 -3.87 8.41
C GLU A 66 1.42 -3.68 9.49
N ARG A 67 2.60 -4.27 9.30
CA ARG A 67 3.75 -4.09 10.21
C ARG A 67 4.20 -2.63 10.31
N ALA A 68 4.27 -1.93 9.18
CA ALA A 68 4.64 -0.51 9.17
C ALA A 68 3.60 0.35 9.89
N ALA A 69 2.31 0.06 9.71
CA ALA A 69 1.22 0.72 10.43
C ALA A 69 1.28 0.50 11.95
N GLY A 70 1.67 -0.70 12.38
CA GLY A 70 1.89 -1.05 13.79
C GLY A 70 2.90 -0.15 14.53
N SER A 71 3.73 0.60 13.80
CA SER A 71 4.67 1.60 14.36
C SER A 71 4.01 2.95 14.68
N GLY A 72 2.70 2.97 14.90
CA GLY A 72 1.92 4.17 15.22
C GLY A 72 1.65 5.05 14.01
N CYS A 73 1.34 4.44 12.87
CA CYS A 73 1.05 5.13 11.62
C CYS A 73 -0.21 4.57 10.96
N GLN A 74 -0.84 5.35 10.09
CA GLN A 74 -2.05 4.96 9.37
C GLN A 74 -1.73 4.63 7.93
N VAL A 75 -2.24 3.49 7.45
CA VAL A 75 -2.24 3.13 6.03
C VAL A 75 -3.68 3.03 5.56
N ILE A 76 -3.99 3.71 4.46
CA ILE A 76 -5.27 3.61 3.75
C ILE A 76 -5.00 2.97 2.40
N TYR A 77 -5.64 1.83 2.15
CA TYR A 77 -5.56 1.09 0.89
C TYR A 77 -6.95 1.12 0.25
N ALA A 78 -7.11 1.87 -0.83
CA ALA A 78 -8.33 1.93 -1.62
C ALA A 78 -8.18 1.03 -2.85
N THR A 79 -9.21 0.22 -3.12
CA THR A 79 -9.22 -0.67 -4.28
C THR A 79 -10.64 -1.03 -4.73
N SER A 80 -10.76 -1.36 -6.01
CA SER A 80 -11.95 -1.92 -6.66
C SER A 80 -11.93 -3.46 -6.75
N GLU A 81 -10.91 -4.13 -6.19
CA GLU A 81 -10.86 -5.60 -6.13
C GLU A 81 -12.05 -6.20 -5.36
N ASP A 82 -12.55 -7.36 -5.80
CA ASP A 82 -13.62 -8.08 -5.13
C ASP A 82 -13.17 -8.49 -3.72
N ARG A 83 -14.07 -8.35 -2.75
CA ARG A 83 -13.78 -8.68 -1.35
C ARG A 83 -13.24 -10.11 -1.18
N ARG A 84 -13.77 -11.08 -1.92
CA ARG A 84 -13.34 -12.48 -1.83
C ARG A 84 -11.89 -12.64 -2.29
N ASP A 85 -11.48 -11.87 -3.31
CA ASP A 85 -10.10 -11.86 -3.79
C ASP A 85 -9.16 -11.24 -2.75
N LEU A 86 -9.62 -10.21 -2.05
CA LEU A 86 -8.87 -9.57 -0.97
C LEU A 86 -8.77 -10.46 0.27
N GLU A 87 -9.79 -11.25 0.61
CA GLU A 87 -9.78 -12.13 1.78
C GLU A 87 -8.64 -13.16 1.73
N GLU A 88 -8.29 -13.68 0.54
CA GLU A 88 -7.12 -14.55 0.37
C GLU A 88 -5.80 -13.82 0.60
N VAL A 89 -5.69 -12.60 0.07
CA VAL A 89 -4.49 -11.76 0.14
C VAL A 89 -4.26 -11.25 1.58
N LEU A 90 -5.35 -10.98 2.30
CA LEU A 90 -5.37 -10.45 3.66
C LEU A 90 -5.35 -11.56 4.73
N TYR A 91 -5.15 -12.81 4.35
CA TYR A 91 -5.05 -13.90 5.31
C TYR A 91 -3.93 -13.65 6.35
N ASN A 92 -4.29 -13.62 7.63
CA ASN A 92 -3.42 -13.22 8.75
C ASN A 92 -2.83 -11.81 8.63
N VAL A 93 -3.60 -10.86 8.10
CA VAL A 93 -3.27 -9.43 8.07
C VAL A 93 -4.38 -8.68 8.82
N GLU A 94 -4.02 -8.03 9.93
CA GLU A 94 -4.97 -7.29 10.75
C GLU A 94 -5.31 -5.94 10.07
N VAL A 95 -6.51 -5.84 9.52
CA VAL A 95 -7.01 -4.64 8.83
C VAL A 95 -8.48 -4.38 9.15
N ALA A 96 -8.88 -3.11 9.08
CA ALA A 96 -10.29 -2.72 9.09
C ALA A 96 -10.77 -2.49 7.64
N MET A 97 -11.72 -3.29 7.17
CA MET A 97 -12.35 -3.09 5.86
C MET A 97 -13.52 -2.12 5.95
N LEU A 98 -13.55 -1.11 5.07
CA LEU A 98 -14.64 -0.14 5.00
C LEU A 98 -15.84 -0.64 4.16
N PRO A 99 -17.09 -0.32 4.53
CA PRO A 99 -17.48 0.42 5.73
C PRO A 99 -17.20 -0.41 6.99
N ALA A 100 -16.34 0.11 7.87
CA ALA A 100 -15.99 -0.53 9.12
C ALA A 100 -16.89 0.06 10.19
N ASN A 101 -17.26 -0.77 11.15
CA ASN A 101 -17.95 -0.27 12.32
C ASN A 101 -16.96 0.57 13.14
N GLY A 102 -17.25 1.86 13.33
CA GLY A 102 -16.42 2.75 14.12
C GLY A 102 -17.12 4.07 14.42
N SER A 103 -17.13 4.49 15.68
CA SER A 103 -17.77 5.73 16.17
C SER A 103 -17.19 7.02 15.58
N HIS A 104 -16.07 6.94 14.86
CA HIS A 104 -15.33 8.08 14.31
C HIS A 104 -15.25 8.07 12.78
N LEU A 105 -15.93 7.13 12.10
CA LEU A 105 -16.02 7.13 10.65
C LEU A 105 -17.22 7.97 10.22
N LEU A 106 -16.95 9.10 9.57
CA LEU A 106 -17.98 9.94 8.96
C LEU A 106 -18.26 9.40 7.55
N ALA A 107 -19.45 8.84 7.35
CA ALA A 107 -19.96 8.52 6.01
C ALA A 107 -20.70 9.73 5.42
N PRO A 108 -20.76 9.88 4.08
CA PRO A 108 -21.61 10.88 3.45
C PRO A 108 -23.06 10.68 3.90
N VAL A 109 -23.77 11.78 4.20
CA VAL A 109 -25.22 11.73 4.37
C VAL A 109 -25.82 11.56 2.97
N THR A 110 -25.98 10.32 2.53
CA THR A 110 -26.80 10.01 1.37
C THR A 110 -28.26 10.26 1.76
N GLY A 111 -28.89 11.25 1.11
CA GLY A 111 -30.34 11.43 1.07
C GLY A 111 -31.00 10.49 0.07
#